data_AF-A0A9D8Z9H3-F1
#
_entry.id   AF-A0A9D8Z9H3-F1
#
_cell.length_a   1.000
_cell.length_b   1.000
_cell.length_c   1.000
_cell.angle_alpha   90.00
_cell.angle_beta   90.00
_cell.angle_gamma   90.00
#
_symmetry.space_group_name_H-M   'P 1'
#
loop_
_entity.id
_entity.type
_entity.pdbx_description
1 polymer ?
#
loop_
_entity_poly.entity_id
_entity_poly.type
_entity_poly.pdbx_seq_one_letter_code
_entity_poly.pdbx_strand_id
1 'polypeptide(L)'
;MRSLLRNYLARIDRAYLGTRWCKEPASKRMNGVFTIEGVYTNVHAHGLLRATYGNTLGIQLHSNEIWDKLCPSGSVVAKPITDLQGVANYVLKDGWTETFFEDQIVFASEFMGA
;
A
#
# COMPACT_ATOMS: atom_id res chain seq x y z
N MET A 1 0.21 -11.82 -1.52
CA MET A 1 0.36 -10.35 -1.44
C MET A 1 -0.97 -9.59 -1.38
N ARG A 2 -1.89 -9.71 -2.35
CA ARG A 2 -3.19 -8.98 -2.37
C ARG A 2 -3.97 -8.98 -1.04
N SER A 3 -4.11 -10.15 -0.39
CA SER A 3 -4.77 -10.24 0.92
C SER A 3 -4.05 -9.45 2.03
N LEU A 4 -2.71 -9.41 2.01
CA LEU A 4 -1.92 -8.61 2.96
C LEU A 4 -2.14 -7.11 2.71
N LEU A 5 -2.11 -6.67 1.45
CA LEU A 5 -2.39 -5.27 1.09
C LEU A 5 -3.78 -4.83 1.53
N ARG A 6 -4.81 -5.65 1.29
CA ARG A 6 -6.18 -5.40 1.75
C ARG A 6 -6.24 -5.23 3.28
N ASN A 7 -5.64 -6.15 4.02
CA ASN A 7 -5.63 -6.10 5.48
C ASN A 7 -4.83 -4.92 6.02
N TYR A 8 -3.71 -4.58 5.39
CA TYR A 8 -2.92 -3.42 5.72
C TYR A 8 -3.71 -2.12 5.54
N LEU A 9 -4.32 -1.92 4.36
CA LEU A 9 -5.15 -0.75 4.06
C LEU A 9 -6.34 -0.61 5.03
N ALA A 10 -7.04 -1.71 5.31
CA ALA A 10 -8.14 -1.70 6.26
C ALA A 10 -7.70 -1.33 7.69
N ARG A 11 -6.54 -1.83 8.13
CA ARG A 11 -6.03 -1.55 9.48
C ARG A 11 -5.50 -0.13 9.60
N ILE A 12 -4.84 0.41 8.57
CA ILE A 12 -4.33 1.79 8.61
C ILE A 12 -5.48 2.79 8.48
N ASP A 13 -6.47 2.54 7.61
CA ASP A 13 -7.71 3.34 7.55
C ASP A 13 -8.40 3.32 8.94
N ARG A 14 -8.54 2.14 9.58
CA ARG A 14 -9.14 2.02 10.91
C ARG A 14 -8.37 2.79 11.99
N ALA A 15 -7.04 2.81 11.93
CA ALA A 15 -6.21 3.50 12.91
C ALA A 15 -6.43 5.03 12.88
N TYR A 16 -6.70 5.60 11.70
CA TYR A 16 -6.87 7.04 11.52
C TYR A 16 -8.31 7.53 11.46
N LEU A 17 -9.21 6.73 10.89
CA LEU A 17 -10.62 7.08 10.68
C LEU A 17 -11.55 6.45 11.73
N GLY A 18 -11.01 5.62 12.62
CA GLY A 18 -11.76 4.95 13.68
C GLY A 18 -12.58 3.76 13.20
N THR A 19 -13.49 3.26 14.04
CA THR A 19 -14.21 1.99 13.81
C THR A 19 -15.18 2.01 12.63
N ARG A 20 -15.57 3.20 12.16
CA ARG A 20 -16.48 3.40 11.02
C ARG A 20 -15.73 3.68 9.70
N TRP A 21 -14.41 3.47 9.66
CA TRP A 21 -13.58 3.71 8.47
C TRP A 21 -14.15 3.15 7.16
N CYS A 22 -14.79 1.98 7.19
CA CYS A 22 -15.36 1.34 6.00
C CYS A 22 -16.58 2.07 5.43
N LYS A 23 -17.23 2.94 6.23
CA LYS A 23 -18.34 3.79 5.80
C LYS A 23 -17.87 5.15 5.30
N GLU A 24 -16.59 5.49 5.46
CA GLU A 24 -16.06 6.75 4.97
C GLU A 24 -15.94 6.72 3.44
N PRO A 25 -16.18 7.85 2.76
CA PRO A 25 -16.02 7.95 1.32
C PRO A 25 -14.57 7.69 0.91
N ALA A 26 -14.37 7.19 -0.32
CA ALA A 26 -13.05 6.92 -0.90
C ALA A 26 -12.11 8.15 -0.90
N SER A 27 -12.67 9.37 -0.84
CA SER A 27 -11.91 10.62 -0.72
C SER A 27 -11.23 10.81 0.63
N LYS A 28 -11.68 10.12 1.69
CA LYS A 28 -11.08 10.18 3.04
C LYS A 28 -10.22 8.96 3.39
N ARG A 29 -10.29 7.90 2.57
CA ARG A 29 -9.55 6.66 2.76
C ARG A 29 -8.22 6.73 2.03
N MET A 30 -7.21 6.01 2.53
CA MET A 30 -5.96 5.86 1.81
C MET A 30 -6.20 5.16 0.48
N ASN A 31 -5.73 5.77 -0.62
CA ASN A 31 -5.99 5.28 -1.96
C ASN A 31 -4.76 5.41 -2.85
N GLY A 32 -4.71 4.66 -3.94
CA GLY A 32 -3.60 4.65 -4.87
C GLY A 32 -3.42 3.29 -5.53
N VAL A 33 -2.20 3.04 -5.99
CA VAL A 33 -1.85 1.84 -6.75
C VAL A 33 -0.65 1.15 -6.12
N PHE A 34 -0.64 -0.17 -6.18
CA PHE A 34 0.51 -1.00 -5.87
C PHE A 34 0.93 -1.84 -7.08
N THR A 35 2.21 -2.14 -7.15
CA THR A 35 2.80 -3.17 -8.00
C THR A 35 3.33 -4.28 -7.12
N ILE A 36 3.05 -5.53 -7.48
CA ILE A 36 3.59 -6.71 -6.82
C ILE A 36 4.81 -7.18 -7.62
N GLU A 37 5.94 -7.34 -6.94
CA GLU A 37 7.23 -7.67 -7.54
C GLU A 37 7.85 -8.92 -6.92
N GLY A 38 8.83 -9.52 -7.61
CA GLY A 38 9.56 -10.68 -7.09
C GLY A 38 8.68 -11.92 -6.87
N VAL A 39 7.65 -12.13 -7.70
CA VAL A 39 6.68 -13.24 -7.57
C VAL A 39 7.36 -14.61 -7.48
N TYR A 40 8.48 -14.78 -8.18
CA TYR A 40 9.27 -16.03 -8.19
C TYR A 40 10.48 -16.01 -7.23
N THR A 41 10.69 -14.93 -6.49
CA THR A 41 11.83 -14.75 -5.59
C THR A 41 11.36 -14.25 -4.21
N ASN A 42 11.62 -12.99 -3.87
CA ASN A 42 11.14 -12.35 -2.65
C ASN A 42 9.92 -11.50 -3.00
N VAL A 43 8.72 -12.02 -2.77
CA VAL A 43 7.47 -11.32 -3.11
C VAL A 43 7.28 -10.10 -2.23
N HIS A 44 7.26 -8.92 -2.85
CA HIS A 44 7.02 -7.65 -2.17
C HIS A 44 6.10 -6.76 -3.00
N ALA A 45 5.71 -5.61 -2.45
CA ALA A 45 4.92 -4.64 -3.18
C ALA A 45 5.47 -3.23 -3.00
N HIS A 46 5.41 -2.43 -4.06
CA HIS A 46 5.66 -1.01 -4.03
C HIS A 46 4.35 -0.26 -4.26
N GLY A 47 4.13 0.83 -3.53
CA GLY A 47 2.86 1.56 -3.55
C GLY A 47 3.05 3.05 -3.72
N LEU A 48 2.23 3.65 -4.59
CA LEU A 48 2.04 5.09 -4.70
C LEU A 48 0.68 5.43 -4.10
N LEU A 49 0.69 5.99 -2.89
CA LEU A 49 -0.51 6.20 -2.08
C LEU A 49 -0.70 7.66 -1.75
N ARG A 50 -1.95 8.10 -1.84
CA ARG A 50 -2.45 9.34 -1.25
C ARG A 50 -3.10 9.02 0.08
N ALA A 51 -2.52 9.57 1.15
CA ALA A 51 -3.16 9.62 2.46
C ALA A 51 -3.80 11.00 2.65
N THR A 52 -5.02 11.04 3.19
CA THR A 52 -5.71 12.30 3.56
C THR A 52 -5.68 12.56 5.05
N TYR A 53 -4.87 11.80 5.78
CA TYR A 53 -4.73 11.81 7.22
C TYR A 53 -3.29 11.45 7.58
N GLY A 54 -2.90 11.78 8.81
CA GLY A 54 -1.57 11.49 9.33
C GLY A 54 -0.47 12.29 8.64
N ASN A 55 0.63 12.49 9.36
CA ASN A 55 1.89 12.87 8.74
C ASN A 55 2.69 11.60 8.41
N THR A 56 3.74 11.72 7.62
CA THR A 56 4.55 10.56 7.19
C THR A 56 5.10 9.75 8.36
N LEU A 57 5.54 10.42 9.44
CA LEU A 57 6.07 9.75 10.62
C LEU A 57 5.01 8.87 11.30
N GLY A 58 3.82 9.43 11.53
CA GLY A 58 2.71 8.67 12.11
C GLY A 58 2.31 7.50 11.23
N ILE A 59 2.24 7.72 9.91
CA ILE A 59 1.92 6.66 8.95
C ILE A 59 2.96 5.55 9.04
N GLN A 60 4.26 5.87 9.05
CA GLN A 60 5.33 4.89 9.18
C GLN A 60 5.25 4.09 10.49
N LEU A 61 4.98 4.76 11.62
CA LEU A 61 4.86 4.10 12.93
C LEU A 61 3.70 3.11 12.97
N HIS A 62 2.49 3.56 12.59
CA HIS A 62 1.33 2.66 12.50
C HIS A 62 1.55 1.57 11.45
N SER A 63 2.24 1.86 10.35
CA SER A 63 2.56 0.85 9.33
C SER A 63 3.41 -0.26 9.92
N ASN A 64 4.47 0.06 10.67
CA ASN A 64 5.30 -0.94 11.34
C ASN A 64 4.46 -1.81 12.29
N GLU A 65 3.69 -1.20 13.19
CA GLU A 65 2.85 -1.94 14.14
C GLU A 65 1.81 -2.84 13.46
N ILE A 66 1.24 -2.38 12.34
CA ILE A 66 0.27 -3.14 11.55
C ILE A 66 0.97 -4.29 10.83
N TRP A 67 2.11 -4.02 10.19
CA TRP A 67 2.82 -4.97 9.35
C TRP A 67 3.47 -6.07 10.18
N ASP A 68 4.04 -5.74 11.34
CA ASP A 68 4.57 -6.73 12.30
C ASP A 68 3.51 -7.78 12.69
N LYS A 69 2.23 -7.38 12.73
CA LYS A 69 1.10 -8.29 13.02
C LYS A 69 0.61 -9.05 11.79
N LEU A 70 0.84 -8.54 10.58
CA LEU A 70 0.36 -9.17 9.32
C LEU A 70 1.42 -10.10 8.71
N CYS A 71 2.69 -9.72 8.82
CA CYS A 71 3.84 -10.41 8.26
C CYS A 71 5.06 -10.19 9.18
N PRO A 72 5.20 -10.95 10.28
CA PRO A 72 6.24 -10.73 11.29
C PRO A 72 7.69 -10.79 10.79
N SER A 73 7.93 -11.53 9.69
CA SER A 73 9.25 -11.63 9.06
C SER A 73 9.47 -10.60 7.93
N GLY A 74 8.48 -9.77 7.65
CA GLY A 74 8.52 -8.74 6.61
C GLY A 74 8.84 -7.36 7.17
N SER A 75 8.90 -6.38 6.27
CA SER A 75 9.06 -4.97 6.64
C SER A 75 8.19 -4.07 5.77
N VAL A 76 7.92 -2.87 6.26
CA VAL A 76 7.16 -1.84 5.53
C VAL A 76 7.85 -0.49 5.67
N VAL A 77 7.89 0.27 4.58
CA VAL A 77 8.51 1.59 4.54
C VAL A 77 7.56 2.57 3.84
N ALA A 78 7.17 3.61 4.55
CA ALA A 78 6.37 4.73 4.08
C ALA A 78 7.25 5.99 4.06
N LYS A 79 7.41 6.59 2.88
CA LYS A 79 8.23 7.80 2.67
C LYS A 79 7.41 8.86 1.94
N PRO A 80 7.67 10.16 2.20
CA PRO A 80 7.07 11.21 1.40
C PRO A 80 7.60 11.13 -0.03
N ILE A 81 6.75 11.47 -1.00
CA ILE A 81 7.18 11.58 -2.40
C ILE A 81 7.83 12.95 -2.59
N THR A 82 9.15 12.96 -2.79
CA THR A 82 9.93 14.18 -3.05
C THR A 82 10.29 14.35 -4.53
N ASP A 83 10.34 13.24 -5.27
CA ASP A 83 10.54 13.18 -6.72
C ASP A 83 9.51 12.22 -7.30
N LEU A 84 8.46 12.77 -7.91
CA LEU A 84 7.36 11.96 -8.43
C LEU A 84 7.81 11.04 -9.57
N GLN A 85 8.68 11.51 -10.46
CA GLN A 85 9.11 10.75 -11.62
C GLN A 85 10.06 9.61 -11.20
N GLY A 86 11.03 9.90 -10.33
CA GLY A 86 11.91 8.90 -9.78
C GLY A 86 11.15 7.81 -9.00
N VAL A 87 10.16 8.19 -8.20
CA VAL A 87 9.34 7.21 -7.46
C VAL A 87 8.44 6.41 -8.40
N ALA A 88 7.84 7.02 -9.43
CA ALA A 88 7.05 6.28 -10.42
C ALA A 88 7.90 5.22 -11.15
N ASN A 89 9.11 5.59 -11.57
CA ASN A 89 10.05 4.64 -12.17
C ASN A 89 10.47 3.53 -11.20
N TYR A 90 10.64 3.86 -9.92
CA TYR A 90 10.97 2.87 -8.89
C TYR A 90 9.83 1.87 -8.61
N VAL A 91 8.60 2.36 -8.50
CA VAL A 91 7.42 1.50 -8.27
C VAL A 91 7.10 0.63 -9.49
N LEU A 92 7.41 1.11 -10.69
CA LEU A 92 7.17 0.39 -11.94
C LEU A 92 8.41 -0.32 -12.47
N LYS A 93 9.48 -0.49 -11.67
CA LYS A 93 10.78 -0.97 -12.17
C LYS A 93 10.66 -2.35 -12.84
N ASP A 94 9.84 -3.24 -12.30
CA ASP A 94 9.61 -4.57 -12.87
C ASP A 94 8.52 -4.56 -13.96
N GLY A 95 7.74 -3.48 -14.07
CA GLY A 95 6.67 -3.29 -15.05
C GLY A 95 7.10 -3.31 -16.51
N TRP A 96 8.41 -3.23 -16.76
CA TRP A 96 9.03 -3.26 -18.08
C TRP A 96 9.62 -4.63 -18.44
N THR A 97 9.47 -5.64 -17.57
CA THR A 97 10.00 -6.99 -17.79
C THR A 97 8.96 -7.89 -18.45
N GLU A 98 9.41 -8.88 -19.24
CA GLU A 98 8.53 -9.87 -19.88
C GLU A 98 7.78 -10.76 -18.86
N THR A 99 8.20 -10.71 -17.60
CA THR A 99 7.61 -11.48 -16.50
C THR A 99 6.59 -10.69 -15.68
N PHE A 100 6.27 -9.46 -16.07
CA PHE A 100 5.25 -8.64 -15.43
C PHE A 100 3.89 -8.82 -16.09
N PHE A 101 2.88 -9.13 -15.29
CA PHE A 101 1.52 -9.34 -15.73
C PHE A 101 0.58 -8.32 -15.08
N GLU A 102 -0.53 -8.01 -15.75
CA GLU A 102 -1.51 -7.00 -15.28
C GLU A 102 -2.08 -7.32 -13.89
N ASP A 103 -2.16 -8.59 -13.50
CA ASP A 103 -2.65 -9.04 -12.20
C ASP A 103 -1.72 -8.68 -11.03
N GLN A 104 -0.49 -8.24 -11.33
CA GLN A 104 0.46 -7.67 -10.36
C GLN A 104 0.16 -6.20 -10.03
N ILE A 105 -0.73 -5.53 -10.78
CA ILE A 105 -1.24 -4.20 -10.45
C ILE A 105 -2.43 -4.35 -9.51
N VAL A 106 -2.39 -3.65 -8.38
CA VAL A 106 -3.46 -3.66 -7.37
C VAL A 106 -3.89 -2.24 -7.08
N PHE A 107 -5.14 -1.89 -7.39
CA PHE A 107 -5.70 -0.61 -6.96
C PHE A 107 -6.26 -0.72 -5.54
N ALA A 108 -5.91 0.23 -4.67
CA ALA A 108 -6.46 0.26 -3.31
C ALA A 108 -8.00 0.37 -3.31
N SER A 109 -8.58 0.99 -4.36
CA SER A 109 -10.03 1.09 -4.58
C SER A 109 -10.71 -0.27 -4.76
N GLU A 110 -10.00 -1.33 -5.18
CA GLU A 110 -10.54 -2.70 -5.24
C GLU A 110 -11.04 -3.19 -3.87
N PHE A 111 -10.52 -2.63 -2.78
CA PHE A 111 -10.87 -3.00 -1.41
C PHE A 111 -11.86 -2.05 -0.75
N MET A 112 -12.43 -1.11 -1.49
CA MET A 112 -13.39 -0.13 -0.96
C MET A 112 -14.85 -0.48 -1.22
N GLY A 113 -15.12 -1.42 -2.14
CA GLY A 113 -16.46 -1.85 -2.54
C GLY A 113 -16.95 -3.16 -1.93
N ALA A 114 -16.36 -3.61 -0.82
CA ALA A 114 -16.74 -4.84 -0.11
C ALA A 114 -17.39 -4.56 1.24
#